data_AF-A0A2G7H5R2-F1
#
_entry.id   AF-A0A2G7H5R2-F1
#
_cell.length_a   1.000
_cell.length_b   1.000
_cell.length_c   1.000
_cell.angle_alpha   90.00
_cell.angle_beta   90.00
_cell.angle_gamma   90.00
#
_symmetry.space_group_name_H-M   'P 1'
#
loop_
_entity.id
_entity.type
_entity.pdbx_description
1 polymer ?
#
loop_
_entity_poly.entity_id
_entity_poly.type
_entity_poly.pdbx_seq_one_letter_code
_entity_poly.pdbx_strand_id
1 'polypeptide(L)'
;MPSTLLSDRPGFTPMIARLIGMMTYTRETTLEAVQGWTPEELDLIPDGHANSAGMLLAHMAAMERIYQLISDGHPDPDGTLEAHHWPGLNLGQQGRAEIRGRPLRHYLEALAQVRAGTLALLAARDDAWLDEPLPLWGDTGNRHFMWFHVFEDEINHRGQLRLLRRHQPGQQGLGTTGAWLEPLRDGLGVRCRMVHEGSPAEQAGLRGGDEIVAIDGADVRDTLFHELRLGAAPGVSSTYRVRRASGELDLTVTRVARPG
;
A
#
# COMPACT_ATOMS: atom_id res chain seq x y z
N MET A 1 10.80 -2.63 1.15
CA MET A 1 11.10 -1.95 -0.12
C MET A 1 11.00 -2.96 -1.26
N PRO A 2 10.12 -2.73 -2.24
CA PRO A 2 10.05 -3.56 -3.45
C PRO A 2 11.37 -3.51 -4.23
N SER A 3 11.70 -4.60 -4.94
CA SER A 3 12.88 -4.63 -5.83
C SER A 3 12.75 -3.55 -6.90
N THR A 4 13.82 -2.80 -7.14
CA THR A 4 13.92 -1.84 -8.25
C THR A 4 14.42 -2.51 -9.54
N LEU A 5 14.88 -3.76 -9.46
CA LEU A 5 15.27 -4.55 -10.61
C LEU A 5 14.06 -5.31 -11.15
N LEU A 6 13.53 -4.86 -12.29
CA LEU A 6 12.53 -5.60 -13.05
C LEU A 6 13.20 -6.78 -13.76
N SER A 7 12.78 -7.99 -13.44
CA SER A 7 13.39 -9.23 -13.92
C SER A 7 12.33 -10.31 -14.09
N ASP A 8 12.72 -11.42 -14.71
CA ASP A 8 11.84 -12.57 -14.88
C ASP A 8 11.42 -13.14 -13.53
N ARG A 9 10.20 -13.68 -13.47
CA ARG A 9 9.61 -14.23 -12.26
C ARG A 9 9.06 -15.62 -12.55
N PRO A 10 9.39 -16.65 -11.73
CA PRO A 10 8.80 -17.98 -11.90
C PRO A 10 7.28 -17.91 -11.93
N GLY A 11 6.67 -18.63 -12.89
CA GLY A 11 5.23 -18.67 -13.10
C GLY A 11 4.66 -17.58 -14.02
N PHE A 12 5.51 -16.72 -14.61
CA PHE A 12 5.08 -15.67 -15.53
C PHE A 12 6.02 -15.56 -16.74
N THR A 13 5.47 -15.21 -17.90
CA THR A 13 6.26 -14.86 -19.09
C THR A 13 6.99 -13.52 -18.92
N PRO A 14 8.05 -13.24 -19.70
CA PRO A 14 8.91 -12.07 -19.49
C PRO A 14 8.18 -10.73 -19.42
N MET A 15 7.22 -10.44 -20.31
CA MET A 15 6.53 -9.13 -20.30
C MET A 15 5.55 -9.05 -19.13
N ILE A 16 4.78 -10.11 -18.87
CA ILE A 16 3.92 -10.21 -17.68
C ILE A 16 4.73 -10.02 -16.38
N ALA A 17 5.91 -10.63 -16.27
CA ALA A 17 6.76 -10.50 -15.08
C ALA A 17 7.19 -9.05 -14.81
N ARG A 18 7.55 -8.30 -15.86
CA ARG A 18 7.93 -6.88 -15.76
C ARG A 18 6.73 -6.01 -15.41
N LEU A 19 5.57 -6.27 -16.02
CA LEU A 19 4.30 -5.63 -15.68
C LEU A 19 3.98 -5.79 -14.18
N ILE A 20 4.04 -7.03 -13.68
CA ILE A 20 3.84 -7.32 -12.25
C ILE A 20 4.86 -6.58 -11.37
N GLY A 21 6.12 -6.49 -11.80
CA GLY A 21 7.15 -5.72 -11.08
C GLY A 21 6.78 -4.24 -10.95
N MET A 22 6.31 -3.61 -12.04
CA MET A 22 5.84 -2.22 -12.02
C MET A 22 4.61 -2.05 -11.13
N MET A 23 3.60 -2.92 -11.26
CA MET A 23 2.40 -2.91 -10.41
C MET A 23 2.72 -3.12 -8.92
N THR A 24 3.72 -3.94 -8.62
CA THR A 24 4.19 -4.19 -7.24
C THR A 24 4.83 -2.94 -6.66
N TYR A 25 5.74 -2.29 -7.39
CA TYR A 25 6.35 -1.04 -6.96
C TYR A 25 5.31 0.07 -6.75
N THR A 26 4.38 0.21 -7.68
CA THR A 26 3.26 1.16 -7.58
C THR A 26 2.46 0.91 -6.30
N ARG A 27 2.01 -0.32 -6.06
CA ARG A 27 1.22 -0.66 -4.87
C ARG A 27 1.96 -0.35 -3.58
N GLU A 28 3.20 -0.81 -3.42
CA GLU A 28 3.95 -0.56 -2.18
C GLU A 28 4.11 0.93 -1.90
N THR A 29 4.45 1.73 -2.91
CA THR A 29 4.60 3.18 -2.73
C THR A 29 3.27 3.93 -2.55
N THR A 30 2.15 3.35 -2.98
CA THR A 30 0.80 3.80 -2.62
C THR A 30 0.50 3.55 -1.16
N LEU A 31 0.77 2.34 -0.66
CA LEU A 31 0.52 1.98 0.73
C LEU A 31 1.39 2.80 1.70
N GLU A 32 2.66 3.02 1.35
CA GLU A 32 3.55 3.93 2.08
C GLU A 32 3.00 5.36 2.19
N ALA A 33 2.20 5.83 1.23
CA ALA A 33 1.62 7.18 1.22
C ALA A 33 0.47 7.35 2.24
N VAL A 34 -0.14 6.25 2.70
CA VAL A 34 -1.24 6.23 3.68
C VAL A 34 -0.88 5.48 4.96
N GLN A 35 0.39 5.11 5.13
CA GLN A 35 0.84 4.31 6.27
C GLN A 35 0.45 4.92 7.62
N GLY A 36 -0.23 4.12 8.44
CA GLY A 36 -0.63 4.47 9.80
C GLY A 36 -1.71 5.55 9.89
N TRP A 37 -2.48 5.77 8.81
CA TRP A 37 -3.58 6.73 8.81
C TRP A 37 -4.78 6.17 9.57
N THR A 38 -5.39 7.01 10.42
CA THR A 38 -6.62 6.66 11.15
C THR A 38 -7.85 6.74 10.23
N PRO A 39 -9.01 6.15 10.61
CA PRO A 39 -10.26 6.34 9.88
C PRO A 39 -10.59 7.82 9.62
N GLU A 40 -10.36 8.69 10.61
CA GLU A 40 -10.60 10.13 10.49
C GLU A 40 -9.66 10.79 9.48
N GLU A 41 -8.36 10.42 9.51
CA GLU A 41 -7.39 10.89 8.52
C GLU A 41 -7.73 10.38 7.11
N LEU A 42 -8.27 9.16 6.98
CA LEU A 42 -8.69 8.56 5.71
C LEU A 42 -9.94 9.22 5.11
N ASP A 43 -10.84 9.70 5.95
CA ASP A 43 -12.11 10.33 5.56
C ASP A 43 -11.99 11.84 5.34
N LEU A 44 -10.90 12.46 5.79
CA LEU A 44 -10.67 13.89 5.62
C LEU A 44 -10.63 14.28 4.13
N ILE A 45 -11.41 15.31 3.78
CA ILE A 45 -11.38 15.94 2.47
C ILE A 45 -11.05 17.43 2.66
N PRO A 46 -9.77 17.83 2.48
CA PRO A 46 -9.37 19.23 2.56
C PRO A 46 -10.02 20.09 1.48
N ASP A 47 -10.09 21.39 1.71
CA ASP A 47 -10.57 22.35 0.71
C ASP A 47 -9.80 22.20 -0.62
N GLY A 48 -10.52 22.34 -1.73
CA GLY A 48 -9.98 22.16 -3.07
C GLY A 48 -9.77 20.69 -3.49
N HIS A 49 -10.11 19.71 -2.65
CA HIS A 49 -10.01 18.29 -2.98
C HIS A 49 -11.38 17.63 -3.17
N ALA A 50 -11.46 16.70 -4.12
CA ALA A 50 -12.70 16.03 -4.49
C ALA A 50 -12.90 14.67 -3.79
N ASN A 51 -11.83 13.99 -3.40
CA ASN A 51 -11.86 12.62 -2.88
C ASN A 51 -11.05 12.52 -1.58
N SER A 52 -11.52 11.72 -0.63
CA SER A 52 -10.76 11.35 0.56
C SER A 52 -9.74 10.26 0.23
N ALA A 53 -8.80 9.97 1.13
CA ALA A 53 -7.86 8.88 0.91
C ALA A 53 -8.56 7.50 0.89
N GLY A 54 -9.58 7.29 1.75
CA GLY A 54 -10.41 6.09 1.71
C GLY A 54 -11.09 5.89 0.34
N MET A 55 -11.65 6.96 -0.23
CA MET A 55 -12.24 6.91 -1.58
C MET A 55 -11.23 6.52 -2.65
N LEU A 56 -10.02 7.08 -2.60
CA LEU A 56 -8.97 6.77 -3.59
C LEU A 56 -8.47 5.33 -3.48
N LEU A 57 -8.31 4.80 -2.26
CA LEU A 57 -7.92 3.39 -2.07
C LEU A 57 -9.01 2.43 -2.55
N ALA A 58 -10.27 2.73 -2.27
CA ALA A 58 -11.41 1.94 -2.76
C ALA A 58 -11.54 2.00 -4.29
N HIS A 59 -11.28 3.17 -4.90
CA HIS A 59 -11.22 3.32 -6.36
C HIS A 59 -10.17 2.43 -7.00
N MET A 60 -8.95 2.42 -6.47
CA MET A 60 -7.86 1.56 -6.97
C MET A 60 -8.25 0.08 -6.92
N ALA A 61 -8.90 -0.37 -5.84
CA ALA A 61 -9.36 -1.75 -5.73
C ALA A 61 -10.47 -2.07 -6.76
N ALA A 62 -11.42 -1.15 -6.93
CA ALA A 62 -12.52 -1.30 -7.87
C ALA A 62 -12.05 -1.29 -9.33
N MET A 63 -11.13 -0.39 -9.68
CA MET A 63 -10.49 -0.31 -11.01
C MET A 63 -9.73 -1.59 -11.32
N GLU A 64 -8.90 -2.09 -10.40
CA GLU A 64 -8.18 -3.34 -10.63
C GLU A 64 -9.16 -4.52 -10.82
N ARG A 65 -10.26 -4.58 -10.05
CA ARG A 65 -11.27 -5.64 -10.16
C ARG A 65 -12.02 -5.61 -11.49
N ILE A 66 -12.51 -4.44 -11.93
CA ILE A 66 -13.27 -4.37 -13.20
C ILE A 66 -12.37 -4.70 -14.40
N TYR A 67 -11.09 -4.31 -14.37
CA TYR A 67 -10.14 -4.66 -15.43
C TYR A 67 -9.76 -6.14 -15.45
N GLN A 68 -9.90 -6.89 -14.36
CA GLN A 68 -9.83 -8.36 -14.42
C GLN A 68 -10.95 -8.92 -15.30
N LEU A 69 -12.19 -8.46 -15.10
CA LEU A 69 -13.35 -8.92 -15.87
C LEU A 69 -13.24 -8.51 -17.34
N ILE A 70 -12.89 -7.24 -17.60
CA ILE A 70 -12.75 -6.71 -18.96
C ILE A 70 -11.62 -7.43 -19.70
N SER A 71 -10.43 -7.54 -19.10
CA SER A 71 -9.29 -8.18 -19.77
C SER A 71 -9.49 -9.68 -19.94
N ASP A 72 -10.23 -10.36 -19.08
CA ASP A 72 -10.59 -11.77 -19.27
C ASP A 72 -11.67 -11.98 -20.35
N GLY A 73 -12.25 -10.89 -20.90
CA GLY A 73 -13.27 -10.96 -21.94
C GLY A 73 -14.64 -11.38 -21.40
N HIS A 74 -14.96 -11.06 -20.14
CA HIS A 74 -16.27 -11.34 -19.58
C HIS A 74 -17.36 -10.64 -20.42
N PRO A 75 -18.46 -11.33 -20.79
CA PRO A 75 -19.47 -10.75 -21.71
C PRO A 75 -20.28 -9.61 -21.08
N ASP A 76 -20.35 -9.56 -19.75
CA ASP A 76 -20.99 -8.49 -18.98
C ASP A 76 -20.15 -8.16 -17.74
N PRO A 77 -19.07 -7.36 -17.87
CA PRO A 77 -18.21 -7.01 -16.75
C PRO A 77 -18.95 -6.20 -15.68
N ASP A 78 -19.77 -5.24 -16.09
CA ASP A 78 -20.48 -4.34 -15.18
C ASP A 78 -21.53 -5.10 -14.35
N GLY A 79 -22.35 -5.95 -14.98
CA GLY A 79 -23.33 -6.77 -14.27
C GLY A 79 -22.72 -7.82 -13.35
N THR A 80 -21.45 -8.17 -13.55
CA THR A 80 -20.71 -9.17 -12.76
C THR A 80 -19.94 -8.56 -11.60
N LEU A 81 -19.59 -7.27 -11.70
CA LEU A 81 -18.84 -6.56 -10.67
C LEU A 81 -19.61 -6.57 -9.34
N GLU A 82 -18.90 -6.93 -8.26
CA GLU A 82 -19.48 -6.97 -6.93
C GLU A 82 -19.95 -5.56 -6.50
N ALA A 83 -21.16 -5.48 -5.92
CA ALA A 83 -21.84 -4.21 -5.69
C ALA A 83 -21.02 -3.18 -4.88
N HIS A 84 -20.17 -3.67 -3.97
CA HIS A 84 -19.34 -2.83 -3.10
C HIS A 84 -18.19 -2.10 -3.83
N HIS A 85 -17.88 -2.46 -5.08
CA HIS A 85 -16.89 -1.75 -5.90
C HIS A 85 -17.44 -0.49 -6.58
N TRP A 86 -18.77 -0.39 -6.78
CA TRP A 86 -19.38 0.73 -7.50
C TRP A 86 -19.15 2.11 -6.89
N PRO A 87 -19.22 2.31 -5.55
CA PRO A 87 -18.86 3.60 -4.97
C PRO A 87 -17.42 4.02 -5.28
N GLY A 88 -16.52 3.04 -5.42
CA GLY A 88 -15.11 3.25 -5.80
C GLY A 88 -14.96 3.65 -7.25
N LEU A 89 -15.70 3.03 -8.19
CA LEU A 89 -15.68 3.42 -9.60
C LEU A 89 -16.34 4.78 -9.84
N ASN A 90 -17.49 5.03 -9.21
CA ASN A 90 -18.27 6.24 -9.44
C ASN A 90 -17.68 7.48 -8.76
N LEU A 91 -16.99 7.29 -7.62
CA LEU A 91 -16.50 8.37 -6.77
C LEU A 91 -17.61 9.41 -6.50
N GLY A 92 -17.25 10.69 -6.39
CA GLY A 92 -18.21 11.79 -6.29
C GLY A 92 -19.14 11.67 -5.08
N GLN A 93 -20.43 11.97 -5.28
CA GLN A 93 -21.43 11.96 -4.21
C GLN A 93 -21.63 10.56 -3.61
N GLN A 94 -21.63 9.52 -4.46
CA GLN A 94 -21.81 8.15 -4.01
C GLN A 94 -20.61 7.70 -3.17
N GLY A 95 -19.40 7.89 -3.68
CA GLY A 95 -18.18 7.57 -2.94
C GLY A 95 -18.12 8.29 -1.59
N ARG A 96 -18.49 9.57 -1.52
CA ARG A 96 -18.54 10.33 -0.25
C ARG A 96 -19.58 9.79 0.74
N ALA A 97 -20.71 9.30 0.25
CA ALA A 97 -21.78 8.79 1.10
C ALA A 97 -21.44 7.40 1.69
N GLU A 98 -20.80 6.54 0.89
CA GLU A 98 -20.63 5.12 1.18
C GLU A 98 -19.21 4.74 1.64
N ILE A 99 -18.17 5.45 1.18
CA ILE A 99 -16.76 5.15 1.50
C ILE A 99 -16.29 6.07 2.64
N ARG A 100 -16.67 5.69 3.87
CA ARG A 100 -16.31 6.41 5.09
C ARG A 100 -16.38 5.52 6.34
N GLY A 101 -15.64 5.89 7.38
CA GLY A 101 -15.66 5.28 8.70
C GLY A 101 -15.01 3.89 8.75
N ARG A 102 -14.18 3.55 7.75
CA ARG A 102 -13.50 2.26 7.67
C ARG A 102 -12.03 2.38 8.09
N PRO A 103 -11.49 1.40 8.83
CA PRO A 103 -10.07 1.38 9.18
C PRO A 103 -9.20 1.13 7.95
N LEU A 104 -7.92 1.53 8.01
CA LEU A 104 -6.97 1.32 6.92
C LEU A 104 -6.91 -0.16 6.47
N ARG A 105 -6.94 -1.10 7.43
CA ARG A 105 -6.99 -2.56 7.17
C ARG A 105 -8.02 -2.94 6.11
N HIS A 106 -9.23 -2.37 6.19
CA HIS A 106 -10.31 -2.69 5.27
C HIS A 106 -9.89 -2.45 3.81
N TYR A 107 -9.23 -1.32 3.54
CA TYR A 107 -8.76 -0.97 2.21
C TYR A 107 -7.53 -1.79 1.80
N LEU A 108 -6.61 -2.07 2.74
CA LEU A 108 -5.43 -2.90 2.47
C LEU A 108 -5.82 -4.33 2.09
N GLU A 109 -6.76 -4.92 2.81
CA GLU A 109 -7.27 -6.26 2.52
C GLU A 109 -7.98 -6.32 1.17
N ALA A 110 -8.82 -5.32 0.85
CA ALA A 110 -9.46 -5.23 -0.46
C ALA A 110 -8.44 -5.13 -1.60
N LEU A 111 -7.43 -4.25 -1.46
CA LEU A 111 -6.34 -4.09 -2.44
C LEU A 111 -5.52 -5.38 -2.61
N ALA A 112 -5.25 -6.09 -1.51
CA ALA A 112 -4.53 -7.36 -1.54
C ALA A 112 -5.36 -8.48 -2.20
N GLN A 113 -6.66 -8.54 -1.91
CA GLN A 113 -7.59 -9.51 -2.48
C GLN A 113 -7.69 -9.35 -4.00
N VAL A 114 -7.92 -8.13 -4.49
CA VAL A 114 -7.98 -7.90 -5.94
C VAL A 114 -6.62 -8.18 -6.58
N ARG A 115 -5.50 -7.79 -5.96
CA ARG A 115 -4.16 -8.11 -6.49
C ARG A 115 -3.92 -9.61 -6.61
N ALA A 116 -4.39 -10.41 -5.66
CA ALA A 116 -4.30 -11.86 -5.73
C ALA A 116 -5.06 -12.42 -6.95
N GLY A 117 -6.26 -11.89 -7.22
CA GLY A 117 -7.02 -12.20 -8.44
C GLY A 117 -6.28 -11.83 -9.73
N THR A 118 -5.67 -10.65 -9.78
CA THR A 118 -4.87 -10.19 -10.93
C THR A 118 -3.68 -11.11 -11.17
N LEU A 119 -2.94 -11.49 -10.12
CA LEU A 119 -1.80 -12.39 -10.24
C LEU A 119 -2.22 -13.79 -10.72
N ALA A 120 -3.36 -14.30 -10.25
CA ALA A 120 -3.90 -15.58 -10.69
C ALA A 120 -4.31 -15.55 -12.17
N LEU A 121 -4.98 -14.48 -12.60
CA LEU A 121 -5.32 -14.24 -14.00
C LEU A 121 -4.06 -14.20 -14.87
N LEU A 122 -3.09 -13.36 -14.52
CA LEU A 122 -1.86 -13.19 -15.31
C LEU A 122 -0.99 -14.46 -15.34
N ALA A 123 -0.99 -15.28 -14.28
CA ALA A 123 -0.25 -16.55 -14.26
C ALA A 123 -0.82 -17.59 -15.23
N ALA A 124 -2.10 -17.44 -15.62
CA ALA A 124 -2.77 -18.33 -16.56
C ALA A 124 -2.69 -17.83 -18.02
N ARG A 125 -1.85 -16.81 -18.30
CA ARG A 125 -1.71 -16.15 -19.60
C ARG A 125 -0.23 -16.04 -19.99
N ASP A 126 0.00 -15.64 -21.24
CA ASP A 126 1.33 -15.42 -21.79
C ASP A 126 1.46 -14.02 -22.43
N ASP A 127 2.66 -13.71 -22.93
CA ASP A 127 2.95 -12.42 -23.56
C ASP A 127 2.14 -12.21 -24.86
N ALA A 128 1.73 -13.29 -25.54
CA ALA A 128 0.89 -13.18 -26.74
C ALA A 128 -0.55 -12.72 -26.41
N TRP A 129 -1.11 -13.21 -25.29
CA TRP A 129 -2.41 -12.74 -24.79
C TRP A 129 -2.39 -11.25 -24.39
N LEU A 130 -1.26 -10.76 -23.87
CA LEU A 130 -1.10 -9.34 -23.56
C LEU A 130 -1.15 -8.47 -24.82
N ASP A 131 -0.52 -8.93 -25.90
CA ASP A 131 -0.36 -8.16 -27.14
C ASP A 131 -1.51 -8.33 -28.14
N GLU A 132 -2.47 -9.23 -27.87
CA GLU A 132 -3.65 -9.44 -28.72
C GLU A 132 -4.43 -8.12 -28.96
N PRO A 133 -4.62 -7.70 -30.22
CA PRO A 133 -5.40 -6.51 -30.54
C PRO A 133 -6.88 -6.71 -30.22
N LEU A 134 -7.48 -5.71 -29.58
CA LEU A 134 -8.90 -5.71 -29.24
C LEU A 134 -9.47 -4.28 -29.22
N PRO A 135 -10.79 -4.10 -29.39
CA PRO A 135 -11.42 -2.78 -29.28
C PRO A 135 -11.26 -2.18 -27.87
N LEU A 136 -10.62 -1.02 -27.77
CA LEU A 136 -10.37 -0.31 -26.52
C LEU A 136 -10.66 1.18 -26.71
N TRP A 137 -11.60 1.71 -25.91
CA TRP A 137 -11.93 3.14 -25.85
C TRP A 137 -12.19 3.83 -27.21
N GLY A 138 -12.83 3.11 -28.14
CA GLY A 138 -13.16 3.63 -29.47
C GLY A 138 -12.03 3.49 -30.51
N ASP A 139 -10.91 2.86 -30.16
CA ASP A 139 -9.82 2.50 -31.07
C ASP A 139 -9.39 1.03 -30.86
N THR A 140 -8.28 0.62 -31.46
CA THR A 140 -7.63 -0.67 -31.21
C THR A 140 -6.55 -0.51 -30.16
N GLY A 141 -6.66 -1.26 -29.08
CA GLY A 141 -5.63 -1.40 -28.05
C GLY A 141 -5.28 -2.86 -27.83
N ASN A 142 -4.64 -3.15 -26.70
CA ASN A 142 -4.36 -4.52 -26.25
C ASN A 142 -4.43 -4.59 -24.72
N ARG A 143 -4.34 -5.80 -24.17
CA ARG A 143 -4.42 -6.01 -22.71
C ARG A 143 -3.18 -5.51 -21.98
N HIS A 144 -2.05 -5.44 -22.68
CA HIS A 144 -0.85 -4.82 -22.17
C HIS A 144 -1.11 -3.35 -21.78
N PHE A 145 -1.73 -2.59 -22.68
CA PHE A 145 -2.09 -1.21 -22.41
C PHE A 145 -3.16 -1.10 -21.31
N MET A 146 -4.16 -1.99 -21.28
CA MET A 146 -5.15 -2.02 -20.18
C MET A 146 -4.48 -2.15 -18.81
N TRP A 147 -3.57 -3.12 -18.65
CA TRP A 147 -2.88 -3.33 -17.38
C TRP A 147 -1.87 -2.23 -17.08
N PHE A 148 -1.24 -1.64 -18.10
CA PHE A 148 -0.49 -0.40 -17.95
C PHE A 148 -1.34 0.71 -17.34
N HIS A 149 -2.52 0.95 -17.92
CA HIS A 149 -3.44 1.98 -17.46
C HIS A 149 -3.87 1.76 -15.99
N VAL A 150 -4.16 0.52 -15.58
CA VAL A 150 -4.55 0.22 -14.18
C VAL A 150 -3.52 0.74 -13.17
N PHE A 151 -2.22 0.52 -13.39
CA PHE A 151 -1.21 1.03 -12.44
C PHE A 151 -0.79 2.47 -12.71
N GLU A 152 -0.95 2.98 -13.95
CA GLU A 152 -0.76 4.40 -14.26
C GLU A 152 -1.79 5.25 -13.51
N ASP A 153 -3.05 4.83 -13.50
CA ASP A 153 -4.14 5.45 -12.75
C ASP A 153 -3.89 5.40 -11.23
N GLU A 154 -3.42 4.26 -10.70
CA GLU A 154 -2.99 4.17 -9.31
C GLU A 154 -1.84 5.14 -8.98
N ILE A 155 -0.86 5.29 -9.87
CA ILE A 155 0.23 6.29 -9.73
C ILE A 155 -0.32 7.71 -9.68
N ASN A 156 -1.30 8.03 -10.54
CA ASN A 156 -1.96 9.33 -10.59
C ASN A 156 -2.64 9.64 -9.25
N HIS A 157 -3.48 8.72 -8.76
CA HIS A 157 -4.20 8.88 -7.50
C HIS A 157 -3.29 8.84 -6.27
N ARG A 158 -2.17 8.10 -6.30
CA ARG A 158 -1.12 8.22 -5.28
C ARG A 158 -0.55 9.64 -5.19
N GLY A 159 -0.47 10.36 -6.30
CA GLY A 159 -0.14 11.79 -6.30
C GLY A 159 -1.10 12.60 -5.42
N GLN A 160 -2.40 12.33 -5.53
CA GLN A 160 -3.43 12.95 -4.70
C GLN A 160 -3.30 12.55 -3.23
N LEU A 161 -3.05 11.27 -2.92
CA LEU A 161 -2.77 10.81 -1.55
C LEU A 161 -1.60 11.56 -0.90
N ARG A 162 -0.52 11.81 -1.67
CA ARG A 162 0.64 12.58 -1.20
C ARG A 162 0.33 14.06 -0.96
N LEU A 163 -0.61 14.64 -1.71
CA LEU A 163 -1.10 16.00 -1.44
C LEU A 163 -1.96 16.03 -0.17
N LEU A 164 -2.90 15.08 -0.03
CA LEU A 164 -3.73 14.93 1.17
C LEU A 164 -2.88 14.78 2.43
N ARG A 165 -1.75 14.05 2.36
CA ARG A 165 -0.79 13.91 3.47
C ARG A 165 -0.33 15.25 4.03
N ARG A 166 -0.19 16.30 3.20
CA ARG A 166 0.25 17.62 3.66
C ARG A 166 -0.77 18.29 4.57
N HIS A 167 -2.03 17.90 4.48
CA HIS A 167 -3.11 18.40 5.34
C HIS A 167 -3.24 17.61 6.64
N GLN A 168 -2.44 16.55 6.83
CA GLN A 168 -2.48 15.74 8.05
C GLN A 168 -1.53 16.34 9.12
N PRO A 169 -2.05 16.87 10.25
CA PRO A 169 -1.22 17.50 11.28
C PRO A 169 -0.15 16.55 11.83
N GLY A 170 -0.48 15.27 11.96
CA GLY A 170 0.42 14.25 12.51
C GLY A 170 1.43 13.65 11.53
N GLN A 171 1.52 14.16 10.29
CA GLN A 171 2.42 13.64 9.25
C GLN A 171 3.45 14.68 8.77
N GLN A 172 3.45 15.87 9.35
CA GLN A 172 4.43 16.92 9.03
C GLN A 172 5.68 16.81 9.91
N GLY A 173 6.85 17.13 9.33
CA GLY A 173 8.10 17.25 10.08
C GLY A 173 8.51 15.97 10.81
N LEU A 174 8.39 14.79 10.16
CA LEU A 174 8.70 13.51 10.80
C LEU A 174 10.17 13.41 11.22
N GLY A 175 10.39 13.00 12.47
CA GLY A 175 11.69 12.63 12.97
C GLY A 175 12.12 11.24 12.49
N THR A 176 13.34 10.85 12.85
CA THR A 176 13.91 9.54 12.57
C THR A 176 14.37 8.85 13.84
N THR A 177 14.15 7.54 13.91
CA THR A 177 14.77 6.66 14.90
C THR A 177 16.13 6.15 14.44
N GLY A 178 16.38 6.14 13.11
CA GLY A 178 17.50 5.45 12.49
C GLY A 178 17.37 3.92 12.46
N ALA A 179 16.21 3.38 12.84
CA ALA A 179 15.85 1.98 12.62
C ALA A 179 15.13 1.82 11.28
N TRP A 180 15.52 0.80 10.52
CA TRP A 180 14.76 0.34 9.36
C TRP A 180 13.89 -0.83 9.77
N LEU A 181 12.59 -0.58 9.78
CA LEU A 181 11.57 -1.59 10.06
C LEU A 181 11.04 -2.17 8.76
N GLU A 182 10.75 -3.47 8.75
CA GLU A 182 10.15 -4.15 7.60
C GLU A 182 9.12 -5.20 8.07
N PRO A 183 8.13 -5.55 7.23
CA PRO A 183 7.18 -6.62 7.56
C PRO A 183 7.88 -7.96 7.77
N LEU A 184 7.26 -8.84 8.57
CA LEU A 184 7.63 -10.26 8.55
C LEU A 184 7.20 -10.91 7.23
N ARG A 185 7.64 -12.15 6.99
CA ARG A 185 7.48 -12.83 5.68
C ARG A 185 6.03 -13.06 5.28
N ASP A 186 5.13 -13.21 6.24
CA ASP A 186 3.68 -13.36 6.05
C ASP A 186 2.96 -12.00 5.93
N GLY A 187 3.67 -10.88 6.07
CA GLY A 187 3.12 -9.53 5.99
C GLY A 187 2.52 -9.00 7.30
N LEU A 188 2.46 -9.83 8.35
CA LEU A 188 1.97 -9.49 9.67
C LEU A 188 3.13 -9.23 10.62
N GLY A 189 3.01 -8.21 11.45
CA GLY A 189 4.07 -7.83 12.38
C GLY A 189 5.30 -7.22 11.71
N VAL A 190 6.31 -6.96 12.53
CA VAL A 190 7.45 -6.14 12.14
C VAL A 190 8.74 -6.70 12.70
N ARG A 191 9.81 -6.57 11.94
CA ARG A 191 11.16 -6.70 12.44
C ARG A 191 12.00 -5.47 12.15
N CYS A 192 12.98 -5.23 13.00
CA CYS A 192 14.07 -4.33 12.69
C CYS A 192 15.03 -5.04 11.73
N ARG A 193 15.10 -4.58 10.49
CA ARG A 193 16.05 -5.09 9.50
C ARG A 193 17.47 -4.68 9.87
N MET A 194 17.64 -3.40 10.17
CA MET A 194 18.93 -2.80 10.48
C MET A 194 18.75 -1.53 11.31
N VAL A 195 19.79 -1.18 12.03
CA VAL A 195 19.90 0.05 12.81
C VAL A 195 21.14 0.79 12.33
N HIS A 196 21.01 2.10 12.08
CA HIS A 196 22.14 2.95 11.71
C HIS A 196 23.02 3.25 12.91
N GLU A 197 24.34 3.24 12.70
CA GLU A 197 25.33 3.63 13.71
C GLU A 197 25.14 5.09 14.15
N GLY A 198 25.29 5.36 15.43
CA GLY A 198 25.10 6.66 16.07
C GLY A 198 23.63 7.10 16.17
N SER A 199 22.67 6.31 15.68
CA SER A 199 21.26 6.68 15.68
C SER A 199 20.59 6.55 17.06
N PRO A 200 19.45 7.23 17.28
CA PRO A 200 18.69 7.05 18.52
C PRO A 200 18.28 5.60 18.78
N ALA A 201 17.98 4.83 17.74
CA ALA A 201 17.65 3.42 17.85
C ALA A 201 18.83 2.59 18.38
N GLU A 202 20.05 2.87 17.92
CA GLU A 202 21.26 2.20 18.43
C GLU A 202 21.51 2.56 19.89
N GLN A 203 21.41 3.86 20.23
CA GLN A 203 21.60 4.35 21.60
C GLN A 203 20.59 3.74 22.58
N ALA A 204 19.35 3.53 22.13
CA ALA A 204 18.33 2.82 22.87
C ALA A 204 18.58 1.31 22.96
N GLY A 205 19.49 0.75 22.16
CA GLY A 205 19.85 -0.66 22.18
C GLY A 205 19.02 -1.55 21.23
N LEU A 206 18.30 -0.96 20.28
CA LEU A 206 17.63 -1.69 19.20
C LEU A 206 18.67 -2.29 18.25
N ARG A 207 18.40 -3.47 17.70
CA ARG A 207 19.36 -4.20 16.85
C ARG A 207 18.67 -4.75 15.60
N GLY A 208 19.45 -4.89 14.53
CA GLY A 208 19.03 -5.68 13.37
C GLY A 208 18.71 -7.12 13.79
N GLY A 209 17.57 -7.62 13.33
CA GLY A 209 17.02 -8.93 13.69
C GLY A 209 15.99 -8.89 14.83
N ASP A 210 15.83 -7.77 15.55
CA ASP A 210 14.80 -7.66 16.59
C ASP A 210 13.39 -7.80 16.00
N GLU A 211 12.60 -8.74 16.52
CA GLU A 211 11.17 -8.83 16.21
C GLU A 211 10.43 -7.87 17.14
N ILE A 212 9.64 -6.95 16.56
CA ILE A 212 8.85 -5.98 17.32
C ILE A 212 7.49 -6.61 17.61
N VAL A 213 7.19 -6.82 18.89
CA VAL A 213 5.94 -7.47 19.31
C VAL A 213 4.93 -6.47 19.86
N ALA A 214 5.39 -5.30 20.33
CA ALA A 214 4.51 -4.19 20.67
C ALA A 214 5.16 -2.82 20.39
N ILE A 215 4.34 -1.83 20.09
CA ILE A 215 4.73 -0.41 19.94
C ILE A 215 3.82 0.40 20.85
N ASP A 216 4.41 1.18 21.77
CA ASP A 216 3.69 2.03 22.73
C ASP A 216 2.60 1.26 23.51
N GLY A 217 2.91 0.00 23.83
CA GLY A 217 2.02 -0.92 24.56
C GLY A 217 0.97 -1.63 23.71
N ALA A 218 0.78 -1.25 22.44
CA ALA A 218 -0.10 -1.95 21.52
C ALA A 218 0.60 -3.16 20.90
N ASP A 219 -0.02 -4.34 20.96
CA ASP A 219 0.45 -5.54 20.28
C ASP A 219 0.41 -5.33 18.76
N VAL A 220 1.50 -5.69 18.08
CA VAL A 220 1.62 -5.51 16.62
C VAL A 220 1.81 -6.81 15.86
N ARG A 221 1.78 -7.97 16.52
CA ARG A 221 2.09 -9.26 15.90
C ARG A 221 1.12 -9.64 14.79
N ASP A 222 -0.15 -9.30 14.96
CA ASP A 222 -1.22 -9.59 14.00
C ASP A 222 -1.64 -8.35 13.19
N THR A 223 -0.76 -7.34 13.10
CA THR A 223 -1.02 -6.06 12.44
C THR A 223 -0.32 -6.01 11.08
N LEU A 224 -1.00 -5.55 10.01
CA LEU A 224 -0.35 -5.35 8.73
C LEU A 224 0.66 -4.21 8.85
N PHE A 225 1.83 -4.35 8.23
CA PHE A 225 2.91 -3.36 8.35
C PHE A 225 2.49 -1.92 8.02
N HIS A 226 1.66 -1.73 6.98
CA HIS A 226 1.18 -0.42 6.55
C HIS A 226 0.11 0.19 7.48
N GLU A 227 -0.48 -0.58 8.39
CA GLU A 227 -1.35 -0.05 9.45
C GLU A 227 -0.58 0.64 10.56
N LEU A 228 0.72 0.36 10.67
CA LEU A 228 1.52 0.82 11.80
C LEU A 228 1.92 2.28 11.63
N ARG A 229 1.63 3.08 12.66
CA ARG A 229 2.06 4.47 12.74
C ARG A 229 3.52 4.56 13.20
N LEU A 230 4.43 4.44 12.24
CA LEU A 230 5.87 4.48 12.51
C LEU A 230 6.45 5.92 12.55
N GLY A 231 5.76 6.87 11.91
CA GLY A 231 6.14 8.28 11.86
C GLY A 231 5.65 9.07 13.06
N ALA A 232 6.53 9.88 13.65
CA ALA A 232 6.19 10.90 14.64
C ALA A 232 7.19 12.07 14.56
N ALA A 233 6.85 13.21 15.18
CA ALA A 233 7.71 14.39 15.22
C ALA A 233 9.02 14.16 16.01
N PRO A 234 10.08 14.94 15.76
CA PRO A 234 11.28 14.99 16.59
C PRO A 234 10.94 15.27 18.05
N GLY A 235 11.68 14.65 18.96
CA GLY A 235 11.43 14.70 20.41
C GLY A 235 10.37 13.71 20.89
N VAL A 236 9.54 13.14 20.00
CA VAL A 236 8.58 12.10 20.38
C VAL A 236 9.29 10.77 20.60
N SER A 237 9.04 10.17 21.76
CA SER A 237 9.54 8.85 22.13
C SER A 237 8.51 7.77 21.79
N SER A 238 8.98 6.63 21.28
CA SER A 238 8.17 5.41 21.19
C SER A 238 8.85 4.27 21.93
N THR A 239 8.07 3.45 22.61
CA THR A 239 8.54 2.23 23.28
C THR A 239 8.32 1.03 22.37
N TYR A 240 9.39 0.35 22.00
CA TYR A 240 9.36 -0.89 21.23
C TYR A 240 9.60 -2.07 22.15
N ARG A 241 8.60 -2.94 22.31
CA ARG A 241 8.81 -4.25 22.93
C ARG A 241 9.39 -5.18 21.88
N VAL A 242 10.59 -5.67 22.12
CA VAL A 242 11.30 -6.54 21.17
C VAL A 242 11.49 -7.93 21.73
N ARG A 243 11.35 -8.94 20.87
CA ARG A 243 11.62 -10.34 21.19
C ARG A 243 12.99 -10.75 20.67
N ARG A 244 13.82 -11.28 21.57
CA ARG A 244 15.13 -11.88 21.31
C ARG A 244 15.17 -13.30 21.87
N ALA A 245 16.22 -14.06 21.56
CA ALA A 245 16.44 -15.38 22.14
C ALA A 245 16.50 -15.37 23.69
N SER A 246 16.91 -14.25 24.29
CA SER A 246 16.97 -14.06 25.75
C SER A 246 15.63 -13.67 26.40
N GLY A 247 14.56 -13.50 25.62
CA GLY A 247 13.25 -13.03 26.08
C GLY A 247 12.84 -11.69 25.45
N GLU A 248 11.79 -11.10 26.01
CA GLU A 248 11.26 -9.81 25.58
C GLU A 248 11.80 -8.66 26.45
N LEU A 249 12.04 -7.50 25.84
CA LEU A 249 12.45 -6.29 26.56
C LEU A 249 11.89 -5.03 25.90
N ASP A 250 11.73 -3.98 26.68
CA ASP A 250 11.23 -2.68 26.23
C ASP A 250 12.39 -1.72 25.94
N LEU A 251 12.33 -1.10 24.76
CA LEU A 251 13.32 -0.15 24.27
C LEU A 251 12.64 1.17 23.91
N THR A 252 12.96 2.24 24.64
CA THR A 252 12.41 3.57 24.36
C THR A 252 13.34 4.33 23.45
N VAL A 253 12.85 4.71 22.26
CA VAL A 253 13.60 5.45 21.25
C VAL A 253 12.99 6.83 21.05
N THR A 254 13.79 7.87 21.28
CA THR A 254 13.40 9.26 21.02
C THR A 254 13.81 9.68 19.62
N ARG A 255 12.85 10.12 18.79
CA ARG A 255 13.15 10.55 17.43
C ARG A 255 13.93 11.85 17.40
N VAL A 256 14.88 11.96 16.48
CA VAL A 256 15.61 13.20 16.17
C VAL A 256 15.13 13.78 14.85
N ALA A 257 15.42 15.05 14.59
CA ALA A 257 15.19 15.63 13.27
C ALA A 257 15.97 14.83 12.21
N ARG A 258 15.36 14.63 11.03
CA ARG A 258 16.08 14.00 9.92
C ARG A 258 17.25 14.92 9.52
N PRO A 259 18.46 14.36 9.29
CA PRO A 259 19.54 15.14 8.69
C PRO A 259 19.04 15.69 7.35
N GLY A 260 19.22 16.99 7.13
CA GLY A 260 18.89 17.66 5.87
C GLY A 260 19.85 17.31 4.75
#